data_AF-A0A1N6XQB7-F1
#
_entry.id   AF-A0A1N6XQB7-F1
#
_cell.length_a   1.000
_cell.length_b   1.000
_cell.length_c   1.000
_cell.angle_alpha   90.00
_cell.angle_beta   90.00
_cell.angle_gamma   90.00
#
_symmetry.space_group_name_H-M   'P 1'
#
loop_
_entity.id
_entity.type
_entity.pdbx_description
1 polymer ?
#
loop_
_entity_poly.entity_id
_entity_poly.type
_entity_poly.pdbx_seq_one_letter_code
_entity_poly.pdbx_strand_id
1 'polypeptide(L)'
;MTRKERDAYRRSVVHQYRESGMSRKAFCAENGVALSSLDLWKRRYSNRTDDLENSAPSVVSLGTVTPARTGRTLRVSSTSGVNAELDLPATDSEIAAVVRAIASL
;
A
#
# COMPACT_ATOMS: atom_id res chain seq x y z
N MET A 1 35.35 -16.43 20.04
CA MET A 1 34.81 -15.46 19.08
C MET A 1 35.08 -14.03 19.56
N THR A 2 35.89 -13.28 18.83
CA THR A 2 36.28 -11.90 19.14
C THR A 2 35.13 -10.92 18.92
N ARG A 3 35.24 -9.69 19.45
CA ARG A 3 34.24 -8.63 19.21
C ARG A 3 34.07 -8.34 17.71
N LYS A 4 35.17 -8.37 16.96
CA LYS A 4 35.19 -8.12 15.50
C LYS A 4 34.48 -9.24 14.74
N GLU A 5 34.74 -10.50 15.10
CA GLU A 5 34.05 -11.65 14.52
C GLU A 5 32.53 -11.59 14.78
N ARG A 6 32.12 -11.23 16.00
CA ARG A 6 30.70 -11.07 16.32
C ARG A 6 30.03 -9.98 15.51
N ASP A 7 30.73 -8.89 15.24
CA ASP A 7 30.20 -7.81 14.40
C ASP A 7 30.09 -8.24 12.93
N ALA A 8 31.12 -8.93 12.41
CA ALA A 8 31.11 -9.46 11.06
C ALA A 8 29.96 -10.46 10.83
N TYR A 9 29.75 -11.39 11.79
CA TYR A 9 28.63 -12.34 11.76
C TYR A 9 27.27 -11.62 11.71
N ARG A 10 27.07 -10.60 12.54
CA ARG A 10 25.78 -9.87 12.55
C ARG A 10 25.53 -9.13 11.24
N ARG A 11 26.58 -8.56 10.63
CA ARG A 11 26.49 -7.93 9.31
C ARG A 11 26.15 -8.96 8.23
N SER A 12 26.78 -10.13 8.23
CA SER A 12 26.50 -11.17 7.24
C SER A 12 25.07 -11.69 7.36
N VAL A 13 24.54 -11.86 8.58
CA VAL A 13 23.14 -12.26 8.80
C VAL A 13 22.17 -11.21 8.25
N VAL A 14 22.43 -9.92 8.47
CA VAL A 14 21.59 -8.85 7.93
C VAL A 14 21.65 -8.80 6.39
N HIS A 15 22.82 -9.04 5.80
CA HIS A 15 22.98 -9.13 4.35
C HIS A 15 22.18 -10.28 3.76
N GLN A 16 22.36 -11.50 4.31
CA GLN A 16 21.61 -12.69 3.90
C GLN A 16 20.10 -12.48 4.00
N TYR A 17 19.62 -11.82 5.07
CA TYR A 17 18.21 -11.47 5.19
C TYR A 17 17.73 -10.57 4.05
N ARG A 18 18.50 -9.51 3.71
CA ARG A 18 18.15 -8.58 2.62
C ARG A 18 18.09 -9.28 1.26
N GLU A 19 19.01 -10.20 1.00
CA GLU A 19 19.05 -10.95 -0.26
C GLU A 19 18.01 -12.07 -0.34
N SER A 20 17.58 -12.63 0.80
CA SER A 20 16.67 -13.78 0.83
C SER A 20 15.27 -13.49 0.29
N GLY A 21 14.83 -12.22 0.29
CA GLY A 21 13.44 -11.84 -0.02
C GLY A 21 12.40 -12.39 0.96
N MET A 22 12.83 -13.04 2.05
CA MET A 22 11.93 -13.67 3.01
C MET A 22 11.29 -12.66 3.96
N SER A 23 10.14 -13.04 4.50
CA SER A 23 9.60 -12.34 5.67
C SER A 23 10.54 -12.49 6.88
N ARG A 24 10.57 -11.49 7.76
CA ARG A 24 11.39 -11.51 8.98
C ARG A 24 11.18 -12.79 9.81
N LYS A 25 9.91 -13.19 9.97
CA LYS A 25 9.53 -14.36 10.76
C LYS A 25 10.05 -15.67 10.16
N ALA A 26 9.94 -15.82 8.84
CA ALA A 26 10.44 -16.99 8.13
C ALA A 26 11.97 -17.08 8.22
N PHE A 27 12.67 -15.99 7.90
CA PHE A 27 14.13 -15.94 7.96
C PHE A 27 14.68 -16.24 9.36
N CYS A 28 14.07 -15.63 10.39
CA CYS A 28 14.44 -15.86 11.78
C CYS A 28 14.21 -17.30 12.25
N ALA A 29 13.10 -17.91 11.83
CA ALA A 29 12.79 -19.30 12.17
C ALA A 29 13.78 -20.28 11.52
N GLU A 30 14.16 -20.03 10.26
CA GLU A 30 15.10 -20.88 9.51
C GLU A 30 16.55 -20.74 9.99
N ASN A 31 16.99 -19.52 10.29
CA ASN A 31 18.39 -19.23 10.63
C ASN A 31 18.67 -19.21 12.15
N GLY A 32 17.67 -19.53 12.99
CA GLY A 32 17.83 -19.56 14.44
C GLY A 32 18.14 -18.20 15.07
N VAL A 33 17.65 -17.12 14.46
CA VAL A 33 17.89 -15.74 14.92
C VAL A 33 16.62 -15.19 15.57
N ALA A 34 16.73 -14.65 16.78
CA ALA A 34 15.58 -13.98 17.41
C ALA A 34 15.15 -12.74 16.60
N LEU A 35 13.84 -12.55 16.42
CA LEU A 35 13.27 -11.40 15.71
C LEU A 35 13.81 -10.06 16.23
N SER A 36 13.88 -9.90 17.55
CA SER A 36 14.39 -8.69 18.20
C SER A 36 15.87 -8.44 17.90
N SER A 37 16.66 -9.50 17.76
CA SER A 37 18.08 -9.40 17.41
C SER A 37 18.26 -8.94 15.96
N LEU A 38 17.46 -9.51 15.03
CA LEU A 38 17.47 -9.09 13.64
C LEU A 38 17.06 -7.62 13.50
N ASP A 39 15.97 -7.19 14.14
CA ASP A 39 15.51 -5.80 14.08
C ASP A 39 16.54 -4.83 14.67
N LEU A 40 17.20 -5.20 15.78
CA LEU A 40 18.27 -4.39 16.37
C LEU A 40 19.48 -4.25 15.42
N TRP A 41 19.91 -5.34 14.79
CA TRP A 41 21.05 -5.33 13.87
C TRP A 41 20.72 -4.58 12.58
N LYS A 42 19.49 -4.74 12.05
CA LYS A 42 19.00 -3.96 10.90
C LYS A 42 19.07 -2.46 11.17
N ARG A 43 18.65 -2.00 12.36
CA ARG A 43 18.75 -0.59 12.76
C ARG A 43 20.20 -0.13 12.92
N ARG A 44 21.07 -0.99 13.47
CA ARG A 44 22.49 -0.67 13.68
C ARG A 44 23.27 -0.55 12.38
N TYR A 45 22.92 -1.35 11.38
CA TYR A 45 23.59 -1.42 10.09
C TYR A 45 22.70 -0.87 8.95
N SER A 46 21.64 -0.11 9.24
CA SER A 46 21.00 0.68 8.19
C SER A 46 21.99 1.79 7.85
N ASN A 47 22.44 1.81 6.61
CA ASN A 47 23.06 3.03 6.12
C ASN A 47 21.94 4.07 6.12
N ARG A 48 22.19 5.25 6.70
CA ARG A 48 21.25 6.39 6.61
C ARG A 48 20.83 6.70 5.16
N THR A 49 21.59 6.24 4.17
CA THR A 49 21.26 6.31 2.74
C THR A 49 20.22 5.26 2.30
N ASP A 50 20.23 4.03 2.82
CA ASP A 50 19.24 3.00 2.47
C ASP A 50 17.83 3.38 2.96
N ASP A 51 17.75 4.07 4.11
CA ASP A 51 16.50 4.57 4.68
C ASP A 51 15.96 5.80 3.90
N LEU A 52 16.82 6.55 3.21
CA LEU A 52 16.41 7.62 2.30
C LEU A 52 16.00 7.08 0.92
N GLU A 53 16.66 6.04 0.41
CA GLU A 53 16.25 5.35 -0.82
C GLU A 53 14.92 4.59 -0.65
N ASN A 54 14.67 3.96 0.51
CA ASN A 54 13.40 3.27 0.79
C ASN A 54 12.29 4.16 1.37
N SER A 55 12.59 5.38 1.82
CA SER A 55 11.56 6.35 2.24
C SER A 55 11.28 7.43 1.18
N ALA A 56 11.97 7.42 0.04
CA ALA A 56 11.53 8.19 -1.10
C ALA A 56 10.18 7.61 -1.56
N PRO A 57 9.12 8.43 -1.70
CA PRO A 57 7.87 7.97 -2.27
C PRO A 57 8.18 7.43 -3.68
N SER A 58 8.19 6.10 -3.81
CA SER A 58 8.34 5.44 -5.08
C SER A 58 7.04 5.63 -5.86
N VAL A 59 7.12 6.37 -6.96
CA VAL A 59 6.00 6.50 -7.89
C VAL A 59 5.93 5.20 -8.69
N VAL A 60 5.09 4.28 -8.24
CA VAL A 60 4.75 3.08 -8.99
C VAL A 60 3.79 3.46 -10.10
N SER A 61 4.21 3.33 -11.36
CA SER A 61 3.33 3.52 -12.51
C SER A 61 2.27 2.39 -12.52
N LEU A 62 1.04 2.71 -12.11
CA LEU A 62 -0.10 1.78 -12.08
C LEU A 62 -0.74 1.56 -13.47
N GLY A 63 -0.02 1.84 -14.55
CA GLY A 63 -0.53 1.85 -15.92
C GLY A 63 -1.29 3.13 -16.26
N THR A 64 -1.54 3.33 -17.55
CA THR A 64 -2.39 4.43 -18.05
C THR A 64 -3.85 4.07 -17.85
N VAL A 65 -4.48 4.67 -16.83
CA VAL A 65 -5.93 4.72 -16.78
C VAL A 65 -6.36 5.66 -17.89
N THR A 66 -7.04 5.16 -18.92
CA THR A 66 -7.79 6.04 -19.80
C THR A 66 -8.79 6.76 -18.89
N PRO A 67 -8.72 8.09 -18.71
CA PRO A 67 -9.76 8.77 -17.97
C PRO A 67 -11.07 8.40 -18.66
N ALA A 68 -11.97 7.75 -17.93
CA ALA A 68 -13.35 7.67 -18.36
C ALA A 68 -13.72 9.10 -18.74
N ARG A 69 -14.25 9.27 -19.97
CA ARG A 69 -14.69 10.56 -20.50
C ARG A 69 -15.26 11.36 -19.35
N THR A 70 -14.86 12.62 -19.21
CA THR A 70 -15.36 13.56 -18.22
C THR A 70 -16.86 13.80 -18.42
N GLY A 71 -17.68 12.78 -18.14
CA GLY A 71 -19.10 12.90 -17.90
C GLY A 71 -19.23 13.53 -16.53
N ARG A 72 -20.02 14.59 -16.44
CA ARG A 72 -20.39 15.13 -15.12
C ARG A 72 -21.34 14.08 -14.52
N THR A 73 -21.03 13.49 -13.39
CA THR A 73 -21.96 12.55 -12.73
C THR A 73 -22.89 13.33 -11.80
N LEU A 74 -24.20 13.20 -11.98
CA LEU A 74 -25.20 13.68 -11.03
C LEU A 74 -25.45 12.57 -9.99
N ARG A 75 -25.18 12.87 -8.72
CA ARG A 75 -25.47 11.96 -7.60
C ARG A 75 -26.71 12.42 -6.85
N VAL A 76 -27.66 11.52 -6.65
CA VAL A 76 -28.89 11.75 -5.89
C VAL A 76 -28.91 10.82 -4.68
N SER A 77 -29.12 11.37 -3.49
CA SER A 77 -29.13 10.64 -2.21
C SER A 77 -30.50 10.72 -1.56
N SER A 78 -31.04 9.58 -1.11
CA SER A 78 -32.25 9.52 -0.27
C SER A 78 -31.93 9.70 1.22
N THR A 79 -32.92 10.09 2.00
CA THR A 79 -32.88 10.01 3.48
C THR A 79 -32.77 8.57 3.99
N SER A 80 -33.17 7.57 3.18
CA SER A 80 -32.99 6.15 3.45
C SER A 80 -31.55 5.65 3.19
N GLY A 81 -30.65 6.50 2.71
CA GLY A 81 -29.24 6.18 2.46
C GLY A 81 -28.96 5.57 1.08
N VAL A 82 -29.98 5.40 0.25
CA VAL A 82 -29.84 4.98 -1.15
C VAL A 82 -29.19 6.10 -1.97
N ASN A 83 -28.18 5.75 -2.75
CA ASN A 83 -27.53 6.68 -3.68
C ASN A 83 -27.72 6.17 -5.11
N ALA A 84 -28.14 7.05 -6.03
CA ALA A 84 -28.08 6.79 -7.46
C ALA A 84 -27.11 7.77 -8.11
N GLU A 85 -26.39 7.28 -9.11
CA GLU A 85 -25.44 8.05 -9.91
C GLU A 85 -25.88 7.99 -11.37
N LEU A 86 -25.88 9.15 -12.04
CA LEU A 86 -26.30 9.31 -13.42
C LEU A 86 -25.23 10.07 -14.19
N ASP A 87 -24.79 9.51 -15.31
CA ASP A 87 -23.85 10.18 -16.22
C ASP A 87 -24.53 11.30 -17.00
N LEU A 88 -23.92 12.49 -17.05
CA LEU A 88 -24.39 13.62 -17.85
C LEU A 88 -23.68 13.66 -19.23
N PRO A 89 -24.34 14.22 -20.27
CA PRO A 89 -25.66 14.86 -20.22
C PRO A 89 -26.81 13.86 -20.11
N ALA A 90 -27.71 14.10 -19.17
CA ALA A 90 -28.97 13.38 -19.03
C ALA A 90 -30.12 14.36 -19.25
N THR A 91 -31.21 13.84 -19.79
CA THR A 91 -32.46 14.58 -20.01
C THR A 91 -33.22 14.77 -18.69
N ASP A 92 -34.04 15.82 -18.62
CA ASP A 92 -34.92 16.07 -17.47
C ASP A 92 -35.83 14.86 -17.17
N SER A 93 -36.25 14.12 -18.20
CA SER A 93 -37.02 12.88 -18.05
C SER A 93 -36.25 11.77 -17.34
N GLU A 94 -34.96 11.60 -17.65
CA GLU A 94 -34.09 10.59 -17.02
C GLU A 94 -33.80 10.95 -15.57
N ILE A 95 -33.51 12.22 -15.30
CA ILE A 95 -33.31 12.72 -13.93
C ILE A 95 -34.60 12.52 -13.11
N ALA A 96 -35.76 12.89 -13.66
CA ALA A 96 -37.05 12.72 -12.96
C ALA A 96 -37.39 11.25 -12.70
N ALA A 97 -37.04 10.33 -13.60
CA ALA A 97 -37.24 8.91 -13.40
C ALA A 97 -36.39 8.38 -12.22
N VAL A 98 -35.12 8.78 -12.14
CA VAL A 98 -34.21 8.39 -11.04
C VAL A 98 -34.71 8.96 -9.71
N VAL A 99 -35.11 10.23 -9.67
CA VAL A 99 -35.65 10.86 -8.45
C VAL A 99 -36.92 10.14 -7.97
N ARG A 100 -37.85 9.80 -8.88
CA ARG A 100 -39.06 9.05 -8.52
C ARG A 100 -38.74 7.65 -8.01
N ALA A 101 -37.80 6.95 -8.64
CA ALA A 101 -37.40 5.60 -8.21
C ALA A 101 -36.83 5.63 -6.79
N ILE A 102 -35.96 6.59 -6.49
CA ILE A 102 -35.35 6.73 -5.15
C ILE A 102 -36.38 7.19 -4.10
N ALA A 103 -37.33 8.06 -4.47
CA ALA A 103 -38.38 8.50 -3.55
C ALA A 103 -39.39 7.39 -3.19
N SER A 104 -39.43 6.31 -3.96
CA SER A 104 -40.29 5.14 -3.69
C SER A 104 -39.64 4.07 -2.79
N LEU A 105 -38.40 4.30 -2.33
CA LEU A 105 -37.59 3.39 -1.51
C LEU A 105 -37.41 3.91 -0.07
#